data_AF-A0A117P3H4-F1
#
_entry.id   AF-A0A117P3H4-F1
#
_cell.length_a   1.000
_cell.length_b   1.000
_cell.length_c   1.000
_cell.angle_alpha   90.00
_cell.angle_beta   90.00
_cell.angle_gamma   90.00
#
_symmetry.space_group_name_H-M   'P 1'
#
loop_
_entity.id
_entity.type
_entity.pdbx_description
1 polymer ?
#
loop_
_entity_poly.entity_id
_entity_poly.type
_entity_poly.pdbx_seq_one_letter_code
_entity_poly.pdbx_strand_id
1 'polypeptide(L)' 'MLNANDLYALDIHEASFVKACGGPCTEGCVTLARLGDNAWALGDSKRPEAQPLRFTTEELAVAGIDPARFGLSV' A
#
# COMPACT_ATOMS: atom_id res chain seq x y z
N MET A 1 -20.42 -5.86 13.85
CA MET A 1 -19.16 -5.25 14.31
C MET A 1 -18.10 -5.64 13.30
N LEU A 2 -17.63 -4.70 12.47
CA LEU A 2 -16.45 -4.92 11.64
C LEU A 2 -15.26 -4.97 12.60
N ASN A 3 -14.49 -6.06 12.58
CA ASN A 3 -13.26 -6.14 13.36
C ASN A 3 -12.37 -4.98 12.90
N ALA A 4 -11.88 -4.16 13.83
CA ALA A 4 -11.06 -2.98 13.55
C ALA A 4 -9.75 -3.25 12.76
N ASN A 5 -9.47 -4.53 12.45
CA ASN A 5 -8.27 -5.01 11.75
C ASN A 5 -8.57 -5.82 10.48
N ASP A 6 -9.83 -5.92 10.03
CA ASP A 6 -10.10 -6.64 8.76
C ASP A 6 -9.81 -5.73 7.56
N LEU A 7 -8.53 -5.68 7.18
CA LEU A 7 -8.06 -4.89 6.05
C LEU A 7 -8.69 -5.31 4.71
N TYR A 8 -9.20 -6.55 4.60
CA TYR A 8 -9.81 -7.06 3.37
C TYR A 8 -11.31 -6.76 3.30
N ALA A 9 -11.93 -6.31 4.39
CA ALA A 9 -13.29 -5.78 4.37
C ALA A 9 -13.37 -4.35 3.81
N LEU A 10 -12.23 -3.66 3.64
CA LEU A 10 -12.16 -2.31 3.08
C LEU A 10 -12.27 -2.35 1.56
N ASP A 11 -13.02 -1.40 1.01
CA ASP A 11 -13.15 -1.26 -0.45
C ASP A 11 -11.82 -0.82 -1.07
N ILE A 12 -11.43 -1.52 -2.13
CA ILE A 12 -10.22 -1.27 -2.90
C ILE A 12 -10.52 -0.67 -4.27
N HIS A 13 -11.77 -0.73 -4.73
CA HIS A 13 -12.14 -0.34 -6.10
C HIS A 13 -11.97 1.16 -6.34
N GLU A 14 -12.19 1.98 -5.31
CA GLU A 14 -12.03 3.44 -5.35
C GLU A 14 -10.61 3.90 -4.95
N ALA A 15 -9.70 2.97 -4.68
CA ALA A 15 -8.36 3.31 -4.22
C ALA A 15 -7.49 3.86 -5.36
N SER A 16 -6.87 5.02 -5.13
CA SER A 16 -5.95 5.64 -6.08
C SER A 16 -4.53 5.12 -5.86
N PHE A 17 -4.02 4.36 -6.82
CA PHE A 17 -2.66 3.79 -6.75
C PHE A 17 -1.61 4.76 -7.29
N VAL A 18 -0.53 4.91 -6.54
CA VAL A 18 0.70 5.57 -6.99
C VAL A 18 1.82 4.55 -7.13
N LYS A 19 2.78 4.84 -8.02
CA LYS A 19 3.99 4.03 -8.15
C LYS A 19 5.01 4.48 -7.11
N ALA A 20 5.31 3.62 -6.16
CA ALA A 20 6.29 3.85 -5.10
C ALA A 20 7.61 3.14 -5.47
N CYS A 21 8.61 3.91 -5.89
CA CYS A 21 9.93 3.41 -6.28
C CYS A 21 10.99 3.78 -5.25
N GLY A 22 11.94 2.88 -5.01
CA GLY A 22 13.02 3.13 -4.07
C GLY A 22 14.19 2.15 -4.21
N GLY A 23 15.07 2.21 -3.20
CA GLY A 23 16.29 1.41 -3.14
C GLY A 23 17.43 1.96 -4.02
N PRO A 24 18.66 1.48 -3.80
CA PRO A 24 19.86 1.98 -4.49
C PRO A 24 19.84 1.73 -6.01
N CYS A 25 19.05 0.78 -6.49
CA CYS A 25 19.02 0.39 -7.90
C CYS A 25 17.84 0.96 -8.70
N THR A 26 16.93 1.76 -8.13
CA THR A 26 15.71 2.32 -8.77
C THR A 26 14.74 1.32 -9.43
N GLU A 27 15.12 0.05 -9.57
CA GLU A 27 14.33 -1.03 -10.17
C GLU A 27 13.26 -1.59 -9.23
N GLY A 28 13.37 -1.30 -7.93
CA GLY A 28 12.42 -1.71 -6.91
C GLY A 28 11.24 -0.75 -6.86
N CYS A 29 10.17 -1.05 -7.61
CA CYS A 29 8.92 -0.32 -7.53
C CYS A 29 7.75 -1.23 -7.14
N VAL A 30 6.85 -0.71 -6.33
CA VAL A 30 5.54 -1.29 -6.01
C VAL A 30 4.45 -0.28 -6.38
N THR A 31 3.19 -0.72 -6.41
CA THR A 31 2.05 0.21 -6.37
C THR A 31 1.56 0.33 -4.94
N LEU A 32 1.17 1.53 -4.53
CA LEU A 32 0.71 1.80 -3.16
C LEU A 32 -0.55 2.66 -3.21
N ALA A 33 -1.56 2.33 -2.41
CA ALA A 33 -2.77 3.12 -2.25
C ALA A 33 -3.24 3.14 -0.79
N ARG A 34 -3.83 4.25 -0.36
CA ARG A 34 -4.50 4.37 0.95
C ARG A 34 -5.91 3.81 0.82
N LEU A 35 -6.29 2.89 1.72
CA LEU A 35 -7.65 2.34 1.81
C LEU A 35 -8.45 2.99 2.94
N GLY A 36 -7.76 3.50 3.96
CA GLY A 36 -8.37 4.14 5.13
C GLY A 36 -7.31 4.49 6.16
N ASP A 37 -7.75 4.85 7.35
CA ASP A 37 -6.85 5.12 8.46
C ASP A 37 -6.10 3.84 8.83
N ASN A 38 -4.77 3.91 8.82
CA ASN A 38 -3.89 2.77 9.08
C ASN A 38 -4.10 1.56 8.14
N ALA A 39 -4.58 1.76 6.91
CA ALA A 39 -4.83 0.69 5.96
C ALA A 39 -4.36 1.03 4.55
N TRP A 40 -3.56 0.13 3.99
CA TRP A 40 -2.86 0.33 2.72
C TRP A 40 -3.00 -0.89 1.82
N ALA A 41 -3.11 -0.65 0.51
CA ALA A 41 -2.97 -1.69 -0.52
C ALA A 41 -1.60 -1.56 -1.18
N LEU A 42 -0.86 -2.66 -1.24
CA LEU A 42 0.44 -2.76 -1.89
C LEU A 42 0.38 -3.81 -3.00
N GLY A 43 0.66 -3.39 -4.23
CA GLY A 43 0.67 -4.26 -5.41
C GLY A 43 2.05 -4.41 -6.03
N ASP A 44 2.24 -5.51 -6.76
CA ASP A 44 3.44 -5.73 -7.57
C ASP A 44 3.35 -4.88 -8.85
N SER A 45 4.22 -3.88 -8.99
CA SER A 45 4.24 -3.01 -10.17
C SER A 45 4.59 -3.73 -11.48
N LYS A 46 5.14 -4.95 -11.40
CA LYS A 46 5.46 -5.81 -12.54
C LYS A 46 4.35 -6.81 -12.87
N ARG A 47 3.33 -6.94 -12.01
CA ARG A 47 2.16 -7.82 -12.16
C ARG A 47 0.87 -7.05 -11.82
N PRO A 48 0.46 -6.09 -12.66
CA PRO A 48 -0.69 -5.23 -12.37
C PRO A 48 -2.03 -5.99 -12.23
N GLU A 49 -2.12 -7.19 -12.77
CA GLU A 49 -3.26 -8.10 -12.63
C GLU A 49 -3.29 -8.88 -11.31
N ALA A 50 -2.16 -8.94 -10.58
CA ALA A 50 -2.12 -9.63 -9.30
C ALA A 50 -2.89 -8.83 -8.24
N GLN A 51 -3.62 -9.55 -7.40
CA GLN A 51 -4.40 -8.93 -6.34
C GLN A 51 -3.47 -8.27 -5.31
N PRO A 52 -3.63 -6.97 -4.99
CA PRO A 52 -2.78 -6.29 -4.01
C PRO A 52 -2.88 -6.93 -2.62
N LEU A 53 -1.80 -6.94 -1.86
CA LEU A 53 -1.85 -7.31 -0.44
C LEU A 53 -2.22 -6.08 0.40
N ARG A 54 -2.77 -6.29 1.59
CA ARG A 54 -3.11 -5.19 2.51
C ARG A 54 -2.23 -5.21 3.74
N PHE A 55 -1.84 -4.02 4.16
CA PHE A 55 -0.95 -3.80 5.30
C PHE A 55 -1.41 -2.60 6.12
N THR A 56 -1.06 -2.64 7.39
CA THR A 56 -1.11 -1.49 8.30
C THR A 56 0.07 -0.56 8.07
N THR A 57 -0.01 0.66 8.61
CA THR A 57 1.12 1.62 8.58
C THR A 57 2.33 1.06 9.33
N GLU A 58 2.11 0.35 10.43
CA GLU A 58 3.19 -0.28 11.20
C GLU A 58 3.90 -1.37 10.39
N GLU A 59 3.15 -2.24 9.72
CA GLU A 59 3.73 -3.28 8.85
C GLU A 59 4.52 -2.68 7.68
N LEU A 60 4.02 -1.61 7.05
CA LEU A 60 4.77 -0.89 6.03
C LEU A 60 6.06 -0.28 6.58
N ALA A 61 6.02 0.32 7.77
CA ALA A 61 7.19 0.92 8.40
C ALA A 61 8.26 -0.12 8.74
N VAL A 62 7.87 -1.31 9.23
CA VAL A 62 8.78 -2.46 9.44
C VAL A 62 9.43 -2.91 8.13
N ALA A 63 8.69 -2.84 7.02
CA ALA A 63 9.21 -3.11 5.68
C ALA A 63 10.07 -1.96 5.09
N GLY A 64 10.22 -0.84 5.81
CA GLY A 64 10.98 0.34 5.34
C GLY A 64 10.24 1.18 4.30
N ILE A 65 8.91 1.04 4.20
CA ILE A 65 8.06 1.79 3.28
C ILE A 65 7.37 2.90 4.07
N ASP A 66 7.64 4.14 3.70
CA ASP A 66 6.97 5.33 4.24
C ASP A 66 6.05 5.95 3.16
N PRO A 67 4.71 5.82 3.29
CA PRO A 67 3.75 6.37 2.33
C PRO A 67 3.90 7.88 2.10
N ALA A 68 4.34 8.65 3.12
CA ALA A 68 4.47 10.10 3.01
C ALA A 68 5.55 10.51 1.99
N ARG A 69 6.57 9.66 1.78
CA ARG A 69 7.61 9.88 0.75
C ARG A 69 7.06 9.83 -0.68
N PHE A 70 5.86 9.29 -0.87
CA PHE A 70 5.18 9.15 -2.16
C PHE A 70 3.99 10.10 -2.29
N GLY A 71 3.86 11.09 -1.39
CA GLY A 71 2.76 12.05 -1.41
C GLY A 71 1.43 11.49 -0.90
N LEU A 72 1.43 10.30 -0.31
CA LEU A 72 0.26 9.74 0.35
C LEU A 72 0.26 10.20 1.81
N SER A 73 -0.68 11.07 2.15
CA SER A 73 -0.86 11.53 3.53
C SER A 73 -1.40 10.40 4.40
N VAL A 74 -0.80 10.22 5.58
CA VAL A 74 -1.23 9.26 6.60
C VAL A 74 -2.50 9.76 7.28
#